data_AF-A0A3C1RN08-F1
#
_entry.id   AF-A0A3C1RN08-F1
#
_cell.length_a   1.000
_cell.length_b   1.000
_cell.length_c   1.000
_cell.angle_alpha   90.00
_cell.angle_beta   90.00
_cell.angle_gamma   90.00
#
_symmetry.space_group_name_H-M   'P 1'
#
loop_
_entity.id
_entity.type
_entity.pdbx_description
1 polymer ?
#
loop_
_entity_poly.entity_id
_entity_poly.type
_entity_poly.pdbx_seq_one_letter_code
_entity_poly.pdbx_strand_id
1 'polypeptide(L)'
;LGASYIALPWWAGHALFGELTPTLMVLTLFYSLAGLGIAIVNDFKSVEGDRQLGLQSLPVMFGITTAAWICVLMIDIFQAGMAVYLVSIKQNLYATVLLLMIIPQITFQDMYFLRNPVENDVKYQASAQPFLVLGMLVVGLAIGHAAIVG
;
A
#
# COMPACT_ATOMS: atom_id res chain seq x y z
N LEU A 1 2.13 11.43 -9.46
CA LEU A 1 3.12 11.30 -8.36
C LEU A 1 3.29 9.85 -7.92
N GLY A 2 2.22 9.13 -7.55
CA GLY A 2 2.31 7.70 -7.18
C GLY A 2 2.88 6.79 -8.27
N ALA A 3 2.28 6.80 -9.48
CA ALA A 3 2.67 5.93 -10.61
C ALA A 3 4.16 6.06 -11.00
N SER A 4 4.69 7.28 -10.95
CA SER A 4 6.08 7.59 -11.29
C SER A 4 7.10 7.05 -10.28
N TYR A 5 6.70 6.83 -9.02
CA TYR A 5 7.60 6.39 -7.96
C TYR A 5 7.68 4.87 -7.79
N ILE A 6 6.63 4.15 -8.17
CA ILE A 6 6.53 2.70 -7.95
C ILE A 6 6.35 1.94 -9.27
N ALA A 7 5.39 2.34 -10.11
CA ALA A 7 5.12 1.61 -11.35
C ALA A 7 6.23 1.76 -12.39
N LEU A 8 6.70 2.99 -12.64
CA LEU A 8 7.73 3.25 -13.66
C LEU A 8 9.08 2.56 -13.37
N PRO A 9 9.64 2.61 -12.14
CA PRO A 9 10.87 1.86 -11.84
C PRO A 9 10.69 0.35 -11.99
N TRP A 10 9.51 -0.19 -11.64
CA TRP A 10 9.23 -1.62 -11.80
C TRP A 10 9.13 -2.01 -13.28
N TRP A 11 8.49 -1.19 -14.10
CA TRP A 11 8.43 -1.40 -15.54
C TRP A 11 9.82 -1.33 -16.17
N ALA A 12 10.65 -0.36 -15.78
CA ALA A 12 12.02 -0.25 -16.25
C ALA A 12 12.85 -1.48 -15.85
N GLY A 13 12.72 -1.95 -14.59
CA GLY A 13 13.39 -3.16 -14.12
C GLY A 13 12.97 -4.41 -14.90
N HIS A 14 11.67 -4.60 -15.12
CA HIS A 14 11.17 -5.71 -15.94
C HIS A 14 11.54 -5.58 -17.41
N ALA A 15 11.58 -4.37 -17.98
CA ALA A 15 12.03 -4.16 -19.36
C ALA A 15 13.53 -4.41 -19.56
N LEU A 16 14.35 -4.19 -18.51
CA LEU A 16 15.80 -4.38 -18.57
C LEU A 16 16.24 -5.80 -18.19
N PHE A 17 15.57 -6.44 -17.24
CA PHE A 17 16.02 -7.70 -16.62
C PHE A 17 15.03 -8.86 -16.72
N GLY A 18 13.86 -8.67 -17.34
CA GLY A 18 12.84 -9.71 -17.48
C GLY A 18 11.91 -9.47 -18.66
N GLU A 19 10.66 -9.90 -18.54
CA GLU A 19 9.62 -9.60 -19.51
C GLU A 19 8.59 -8.63 -18.92
N LEU A 20 8.29 -7.57 -19.68
CA LEU A 20 7.23 -6.64 -19.35
C LEU A 20 5.92 -7.10 -20.00
N THR A 21 5.05 -7.72 -19.22
CA THR A 21 3.72 -8.13 -19.68
C THR A 21 2.65 -7.10 -19.29
N PRO A 22 1.55 -6.96 -20.06
CA PRO A 22 0.43 -6.08 -19.68
C PRO A 22 -0.12 -6.38 -18.28
N THR A 23 -0.13 -7.66 -17.89
CA THR A 23 -0.53 -8.09 -16.54
C THR A 23 0.38 -7.49 -15.48
N LEU A 24 1.70 -7.60 -15.63
CA LEU A 24 2.66 -7.00 -14.72
C LEU A 24 2.50 -5.47 -14.65
N MET A 25 2.24 -4.82 -15.78
CA MET A 25 2.03 -3.38 -15.81
C MET A 25 0.83 -2.94 -14.98
N VAL A 26 -0.28 -3.68 -15.09
CA VAL A 26 -1.50 -3.42 -14.30
C VAL A 26 -1.26 -3.68 -12.82
N LEU A 27 -0.58 -4.78 -12.46
CA LEU A 27 -0.29 -5.12 -11.06
C LEU A 27 0.60 -4.08 -10.39
N THR A 28 1.64 -3.60 -11.07
CA THR A 28 2.55 -2.61 -10.49
C THR A 28 1.92 -1.22 -10.42
N LEU A 29 1.01 -0.90 -11.35
CA LEU A 29 0.17 0.29 -11.25
C LEU A 29 -0.79 0.18 -10.05
N PHE A 30 -1.41 -0.99 -9.86
CA PHE A 30 -2.28 -1.26 -8.71
C PHE A 30 -1.49 -1.16 -7.39
N TYR A 31 -0.27 -1.68 -7.34
CA TYR A 31 0.64 -1.51 -6.20
C TYR A 31 1.05 -0.07 -5.97
N SER A 32 1.24 0.69 -7.03
CA SER A 32 1.57 2.11 -6.94
C SER A 32 0.43 2.92 -6.32
N LEU A 33 -0.83 2.55 -6.60
CA LEU A 33 -1.99 3.12 -5.93
C LEU A 33 -2.06 2.70 -4.46
N ALA A 34 -1.66 1.48 -4.11
CA ALA A 34 -1.52 1.07 -2.70
C ALA A 34 -0.49 1.93 -1.96
N GLY A 35 0.66 2.20 -2.60
CA GLY A 35 1.71 3.09 -2.06
C GLY A 35 1.26 4.54 -1.88
N LEU A 36 0.25 4.99 -2.64
CA LEU A 36 -0.40 6.28 -2.41
C LEU A 36 -1.03 6.34 -1.01
N GLY A 37 -1.50 5.22 -0.47
CA GLY A 37 -2.04 5.14 0.89
C GLY A 37 -1.00 5.58 1.92
N ILE A 38 0.24 5.09 1.80
CA ILE A 38 1.37 5.49 2.65
C ILE A 38 1.69 6.97 2.50
N ALA A 39 1.68 7.49 1.26
CA ALA A 39 1.90 8.91 1.02
C ALA A 39 0.84 9.76 1.74
N ILE A 40 -0.42 9.33 1.75
CA ILE A 40 -1.50 10.00 2.49
C ILE A 40 -1.27 9.92 4.01
N VAL A 41 -0.77 8.78 4.55
CA VAL A 41 -0.37 8.70 5.97
C VAL A 41 0.69 9.75 6.29
N ASN A 42 1.65 9.99 5.38
CA ASN A 42 2.68 11.00 5.58
C ASN A 42 2.10 12.43 5.60
N ASP A 43 1.05 12.71 4.83
CA ASP A 43 0.39 14.02 4.85
C ASP A 43 -0.29 14.32 6.20
N PHE A 44 -0.65 13.29 6.99
CA PHE A 44 -1.15 13.50 8.37
C PHE A 44 -0.08 14.10 9.28
N LYS A 45 1.19 13.77 9.06
CA LYS A 45 2.30 14.32 9.84
C LYS A 45 2.50 15.81 9.59
N SER A 46 2.30 16.25 8.34
CA SER A 46 2.46 17.65 7.94
C SER A 46 1.17 18.48 8.01
N VAL A 47 0.03 17.89 8.37
CA VAL A 47 -1.30 18.54 8.28
C VAL A 47 -1.37 19.91 8.94
N GLU A 48 -0.75 20.10 10.11
CA GLU A 48 -0.78 21.37 10.84
C GLU A 48 0.07 22.44 10.12
N GLY A 49 1.22 22.05 9.58
CA GLY A 49 2.06 22.92 8.76
C GLY A 49 1.41 23.25 7.41
N ASP A 50 0.80 22.27 6.76
CA ASP A 50 0.06 22.43 5.50
C ASP A 50 -1.09 23.42 5.68
N ARG A 51 -1.83 23.30 6.78
CA ARG A 51 -2.92 24.22 7.12
C ARG A 51 -2.43 25.66 7.31
N GLN A 52 -1.30 25.85 7.98
CA GLN A 52 -0.70 27.18 8.21
C GLN A 52 -0.15 27.79 6.91
N LEU A 53 0.34 26.96 5.99
CA LEU A 53 0.89 27.36 4.70
C LEU A 53 -0.16 27.45 3.58
N GLY A 54 -1.43 27.11 3.86
CA GLY A 54 -2.52 27.14 2.88
C GLY A 54 -2.46 26.02 1.84
N LEU A 55 -1.77 24.91 2.14
CA LEU A 55 -1.67 23.73 1.28
C LEU A 55 -2.93 22.86 1.37
N GLN A 56 -3.36 22.32 0.23
CA GLN A 56 -4.59 21.53 0.11
C GLN A 56 -4.32 20.02 0.20
N SER A 57 -3.77 19.55 1.32
CA SER A 57 -3.64 18.11 1.55
C SER A 57 -5.00 17.47 1.87
N LEU A 58 -5.15 16.16 1.60
CA LEU A 58 -6.37 15.39 1.87
C LEU A 58 -6.93 15.60 3.31
N PRO A 59 -6.11 15.53 4.37
CA PRO A 59 -6.60 15.77 5.73
C PRO A 59 -7.02 17.23 5.99
N VAL A 60 -6.46 18.21 5.25
CA VAL A 60 -6.88 19.63 5.31
C VAL A 60 -8.22 19.83 4.60
N MET A 61 -8.44 19.19 3.45
CA MET A 61 -9.66 19.36 2.65
C MET A 61 -10.87 18.57 3.19
N PHE A 62 -10.67 17.32 3.58
CA PHE A 62 -11.76 16.40 3.97
C PHE A 62 -11.89 16.20 5.49
N GLY A 63 -10.95 16.76 6.25
CA GLY A 63 -10.84 16.55 7.70
C GLY A 63 -10.09 15.28 8.07
N ILE A 64 -9.52 15.29 9.27
CA ILE A 64 -8.65 14.23 9.81
C ILE A 64 -9.34 12.85 9.78
N THR A 65 -10.58 12.75 10.27
CA THR A 65 -11.30 11.48 10.38
C THR A 65 -11.62 10.88 9.01
N THR A 66 -12.17 11.67 8.08
CA THR A 66 -12.53 11.21 6.74
C THR A 66 -11.29 10.78 5.97
N ALA A 67 -10.23 11.59 6.01
CA ALA A 67 -8.98 11.26 5.35
C ALA A 67 -8.32 10.00 5.93
N ALA A 68 -8.50 9.73 7.24
CA ALA A 68 -7.93 8.55 7.88
C ALA A 68 -8.63 7.29 7.39
N TRP A 69 -9.95 7.32 7.29
CA TRP A 69 -10.74 6.24 6.69
C TRP A 69 -10.40 6.00 5.21
N ILE A 70 -10.27 7.07 4.41
CA ILE A 70 -9.87 6.96 3.01
C ILE A 70 -8.51 6.26 2.92
N CYS A 71 -7.55 6.68 3.75
CA CYS A 71 -6.21 6.10 3.77
C CYS A 71 -6.22 4.61 4.11
N VAL A 72 -6.87 4.23 5.22
CA VAL A 72 -6.98 2.84 5.70
C VAL A 72 -7.67 1.95 4.68
N LEU A 73 -8.86 2.36 4.21
CA LEU A 73 -9.63 1.59 3.22
C LEU A 73 -8.84 1.41 1.93
N MET A 74 -8.11 2.44 1.49
CA MET A 74 -7.32 2.35 0.28
C MET A 74 -6.22 1.28 0.44
N ILE A 75 -5.46 1.31 1.54
CA ILE A 75 -4.41 0.31 1.80
C ILE A 75 -5.01 -1.11 1.83
N ASP A 76 -6.11 -1.31 2.56
CA ASP A 76 -6.69 -2.63 2.78
C ASP A 76 -7.33 -3.22 1.53
N ILE A 77 -8.07 -2.41 0.77
CA ILE A 77 -8.69 -2.84 -0.50
C ILE A 77 -7.61 -3.27 -1.48
N PHE A 78 -6.51 -2.53 -1.56
CA PHE A 78 -5.42 -2.88 -2.47
C PHE A 78 -4.71 -4.17 -2.04
N GLN A 79 -4.37 -4.34 -0.75
CA GLN A 79 -3.76 -5.57 -0.27
C GLN A 79 -4.68 -6.79 -0.43
N ALA A 80 -5.98 -6.63 -0.14
CA ALA A 80 -6.98 -7.67 -0.37
C ALA A 80 -7.11 -8.01 -1.87
N GLY A 81 -7.10 -7.00 -2.74
CA GLY A 81 -7.10 -7.18 -4.19
C GLY A 81 -5.89 -8.00 -4.68
N MET A 82 -4.70 -7.76 -4.11
CA MET A 82 -3.52 -8.56 -4.42
C MET A 82 -3.63 -9.99 -3.90
N ALA A 83 -4.23 -10.21 -2.72
CA ALA A 83 -4.49 -11.57 -2.23
C ALA A 83 -5.44 -12.34 -3.17
N VAL A 84 -6.52 -11.70 -3.64
CA VAL A 84 -7.43 -12.29 -4.63
C VAL A 84 -6.71 -12.60 -5.93
N TYR A 85 -5.85 -11.69 -6.40
CA TYR A 85 -5.04 -11.93 -7.59
C TYR A 85 -4.11 -13.15 -7.42
N LEU A 86 -3.45 -13.29 -6.27
CA LEU A 86 -2.60 -14.46 -6.00
C LEU A 86 -3.38 -15.78 -6.02
N VAL A 87 -4.61 -15.79 -5.51
CA VAL A 87 -5.50 -16.97 -5.60
C VAL A 87 -5.84 -17.29 -7.06
N SER A 88 -6.05 -16.27 -7.89
CA SER A 88 -6.36 -16.45 -9.32
C SER A 88 -5.23 -17.14 -10.10
N ILE A 89 -3.97 -16.87 -9.73
CA ILE A 89 -2.77 -17.50 -10.31
C ILE A 89 -2.33 -18.76 -9.55
N LYS A 90 -3.21 -19.35 -8.71
CA LYS A 90 -2.96 -20.57 -7.91
C LYS A 90 -1.84 -20.46 -6.85
N GLN A 91 -1.36 -19.26 -6.55
CA GLN A 91 -0.36 -19.02 -5.50
C GLN A 91 -1.02 -18.92 -4.11
N ASN A 92 -1.77 -19.96 -3.73
CA ASN A 92 -2.62 -19.98 -2.52
C ASN A 92 -1.82 -19.82 -1.22
N LEU A 93 -0.59 -20.36 -1.17
CA LEU A 93 0.29 -20.21 -0.01
C LEU A 93 0.63 -18.74 0.21
N TYR A 94 1.10 -18.04 -0.83
CA TYR A 94 1.45 -16.63 -0.76
C TYR A 94 0.23 -15.75 -0.47
N ALA A 95 -0.94 -16.08 -1.03
CA ALA A 95 -2.19 -15.38 -0.72
C ALA A 95 -2.54 -15.50 0.76
N THR A 96 -2.35 -16.69 1.35
CA THR A 96 -2.60 -16.93 2.78
C THR A 96 -1.62 -16.14 3.65
N VAL A 97 -0.32 -16.13 3.31
CA VAL A 97 0.67 -15.33 4.04
C VAL A 97 0.34 -13.84 3.97
N LEU A 98 -0.08 -13.33 2.80
CA LEU A 98 -0.49 -11.93 2.65
C LEU A 98 -1.71 -11.60 3.53
N LEU A 99 -2.73 -12.46 3.55
CA LEU A 99 -3.90 -12.28 4.43
C LEU A 99 -3.51 -12.27 5.91
N LEU A 100 -2.58 -13.14 6.33
CA LEU A 100 -2.07 -13.13 7.69
C LEU A 100 -1.32 -11.84 8.05
N MET A 101 -0.72 -11.14 7.07
CA MET A 101 -0.09 -9.83 7.28
C MET A 101 -1.10 -8.67 7.29
N ILE A 102 -2.22 -8.79 6.57
CA ILE A 102 -3.29 -7.80 6.57
C ILE A 102 -3.95 -7.70 7.96
N ILE A 103 -4.14 -8.82 8.67
CA ILE A 103 -4.80 -8.86 9.98
C ILE A 103 -4.16 -7.92 11.03
N PRO A 104 -2.86 -8.05 11.35
CA PRO A 104 -2.21 -7.14 12.31
C PRO A 104 -2.17 -5.71 11.79
N GLN A 105 -2.09 -5.51 10.47
CA GLN A 105 -2.13 -4.18 9.87
C GLN A 105 -3.46 -3.47 10.16
N ILE A 106 -4.60 -4.13 9.91
CA ILE A 106 -5.94 -3.62 10.23
C ILE A 106 -6.10 -3.38 11.73
N THR A 107 -5.57 -4.29 12.55
CA THR A 107 -5.62 -4.14 14.01
C THR A 107 -4.88 -2.87 14.46
N PHE A 108 -3.72 -2.57 13.88
CA PHE A 108 -2.97 -1.35 14.19
C PHE A 108 -3.58 -0.08 13.60
N GLN A 109 -4.25 -0.17 12.44
CA GLN A 109 -5.02 0.93 11.87
C GLN A 109 -6.16 1.34 12.82
N ASP A 110 -6.95 0.38 13.32
CA ASP A 110 -8.03 0.68 14.27
C ASP A 110 -7.49 1.17 15.62
N MET A 111 -6.49 0.47 16.17
CA MET A 111 -6.04 0.71 17.53
C MET A 111 -5.27 2.02 17.69
N TYR A 112 -4.45 2.39 16.68
CA TYR A 112 -3.59 3.57 16.76
C TYR A 112 -4.06 4.70 15.85
N PHE A 113 -4.33 4.40 14.58
CA PHE A 113 -4.52 5.43 13.56
C PHE A 113 -5.93 6.03 13.58
N LEU A 114 -7.00 5.22 13.54
CA LEU A 114 -8.38 5.73 13.50
C LEU A 114 -8.80 6.48 14.76
N ARG A 115 -8.23 6.14 15.92
CA ARG A 115 -8.55 6.78 17.20
C ARG A 115 -7.91 8.16 17.36
N ASN A 116 -6.66 8.31 16.94
CA ASN A 116 -5.98 9.61 16.99
C ASN A 116 -4.93 9.71 15.87
N PRO A 117 -5.34 10.04 14.62
CA PRO A 117 -4.47 9.91 13.45
C PRO A 117 -3.24 10.81 13.50
N VAL A 118 -3.34 11.97 14.14
CA VAL A 118 -2.28 12.99 14.20
C VAL A 118 -1.26 12.68 15.31
N GLU A 119 -1.71 12.17 16.45
CA GLU A 119 -0.82 11.88 17.58
C GLU A 119 -0.11 10.52 17.43
N ASN A 120 -0.75 9.57 16.74
CA ASN A 120 -0.27 8.21 16.59
C ASN A 120 0.27 7.90 15.19
N ASP A 121 0.42 8.88 14.29
CA ASP A 121 0.93 8.69 12.93
C ASP A 121 2.26 7.90 12.91
N VAL A 122 3.23 8.31 13.74
CA VAL A 122 4.55 7.68 13.82
C VAL A 122 4.46 6.26 14.39
N LYS A 123 3.63 6.06 15.43
CA LYS A 123 3.44 4.73 16.04
C LYS A 123 2.75 3.77 15.08
N TYR A 124 1.76 4.27 14.34
CA TYR A 124 1.07 3.53 13.30
C TYR A 124 2.04 3.14 12.18
N GLN A 125 2.81 4.08 11.64
CA GLN A 125 3.81 3.76 10.62
C GLN A 125 4.84 2.75 11.13
N ALA A 126 5.38 2.93 12.34
CA ALA A 126 6.34 1.99 12.91
C ALA A 126 5.78 0.57 13.10
N SER A 127 4.48 0.44 13.39
CA SER A 127 3.84 -0.84 13.67
C SER A 127 3.27 -1.52 12.42
N ALA A 128 2.57 -0.76 11.56
CA ALA A 128 1.83 -1.29 10.42
C ALA A 128 2.66 -1.35 9.12
N GLN A 129 3.57 -0.40 8.91
CA GLN A 129 4.37 -0.34 7.67
C GLN A 129 5.26 -1.56 7.45
N PRO A 130 5.86 -2.21 8.48
CA PRO A 130 6.58 -3.46 8.28
C PRO A 130 5.71 -4.57 7.66
N PHE A 131 4.45 -4.71 8.08
CA PHE A 131 3.52 -5.70 7.53
C PHE A 131 3.14 -5.37 6.09
N LEU A 132 2.97 -4.08 5.78
CA LEU A 132 2.70 -3.63 4.41
C LEU A 132 3.87 -3.95 3.47
N VAL A 133 5.09 -3.61 3.87
CA VAL A 133 6.30 -3.84 3.07
C VAL A 133 6.62 -5.34 2.93
N LEU A 134 6.47 -6.11 4.00
CA LEU A 134 6.63 -7.56 3.93
C LEU A 134 5.54 -8.21 3.06
N GLY A 135 4.30 -7.73 3.13
CA GLY A 135 3.22 -8.16 2.24
C GLY A 135 3.55 -7.87 0.77
N MET A 136 4.08 -6.68 0.46
CA MET A 136 4.59 -6.33 -0.88
C MET A 136 5.68 -7.31 -1.34
N LEU A 137 6.63 -7.64 -0.47
CA LEU A 137 7.69 -8.60 -0.77
C LEU A 137 7.14 -10.00 -1.06
N VAL A 138 6.19 -10.49 -0.26
CA VAL A 138 5.52 -11.80 -0.44
C VAL A 138 4.88 -11.88 -1.82
N VAL A 139 4.20 -10.82 -2.26
CA VAL A 139 3.58 -10.80 -3.60
C VAL A 139 4.62 -10.73 -4.71
N GLY A 140 5.67 -9.93 -4.54
CA GLY A 140 6.79 -9.88 -5.49
C GLY A 140 7.43 -11.26 -5.69
N LEU A 141 7.68 -11.98 -4.60
CA LEU A 141 8.19 -13.36 -4.64
C LEU A 141 7.20 -14.32 -5.29
N ALA A 142 5.91 -14.20 -5.03
CA ALA A 142 4.88 -15.05 -5.62
C ALA A 142 4.79 -14.86 -7.14
N ILE A 143 4.86 -13.62 -7.62
CA ILE A 143 4.86 -13.29 -9.05
C ILE A 143 6.14 -13.79 -9.71
N GLY A 144 7.30 -13.57 -9.08
CA GLY A 144 8.58 -14.09 -9.57
C GLY A 144 8.60 -15.61 -9.66
N HIS A 145 8.09 -16.31 -8.63
CA HIS A 145 7.95 -17.77 -8.64
C HIS A 145 6.99 -18.23 -9.75
N ALA A 146 5.82 -17.59 -9.89
CA ALA A 146 4.87 -17.92 -10.94
C ALA A 146 5.46 -17.74 -12.36
N ALA A 147 6.31 -16.73 -12.57
CA ALA A 147 6.98 -16.50 -13.86
C ALA A 147 8.10 -17.52 -14.17
N ILE A 148 8.63 -18.21 -13.17
CA ILE A 148 9.68 -19.24 -13.34
C ILE A 148 9.06 -20.63 -13.55
N VAL A 149 7.87 -20.88 -12.99
CA VAL A 149 7.22 -22.20 -12.95
C VAL A 149 6.06 -22.33 -13.95
N GLY A 150 5.53 -21.23 -14.49
CA GLY A 150 4.52 -21.21 -15.55
C GLY A 150 5.12 -21.25 -16.95
#